data_AF-A0A3D4X987-F1
#
_entry.id   AF-A0A3D4X987-F1
#
_cell.length_a   1.000
_cell.length_b   1.000
_cell.length_c   1.000
_cell.angle_alpha   90.00
_cell.angle_beta   90.00
_cell.angle_gamma   90.00
#
_symmetry.space_group_name_H-M   'P 1'
#
loop_
_entity.id
_entity.type
_entity.pdbx_description
1 polymer ?
#
loop_
_entity_poly.entity_id
_entity_poly.type
_entity_poly.pdbx_seq_one_letter_code
_entity_poly.pdbx_strand_id
1 'polypeptide(L)'
;MKKAPKKITLNAATKKLKKGKTFQIRVKLPKNTASNKITYKSNKKSVATVSSQGKIKAVKKGTAIITIRTFNKKTAKIKIVVK
;
A
#
# COMPACT_ATOMS: atom_id res chain seq x y z
N MET A 1 -5.36 -23.13 -13.31
CA MET A 1 -4.70 -22.67 -12.06
C MET A 1 -4.24 -21.22 -12.20
N LYS A 2 -4.57 -20.32 -11.25
CA LYS A 2 -4.08 -18.93 -11.26
C LYS A 2 -2.60 -18.91 -10.86
N LYS A 3 -1.77 -18.20 -11.62
CA LYS A 3 -0.32 -18.08 -11.39
C LYS A 3 -0.02 -17.20 -10.19
N ALA A 4 1.16 -17.39 -9.60
CA ALA A 4 1.64 -16.54 -8.52
C ALA A 4 1.97 -15.11 -9.03
N PRO A 5 1.79 -14.05 -8.21
CA PRO A 5 2.11 -12.69 -8.56
C PRO A 5 3.59 -12.52 -8.91
N LYS A 6 3.92 -12.34 -10.19
CA LYS A 6 5.30 -12.04 -10.61
C LYS A 6 5.63 -10.55 -10.45
N LYS A 7 4.64 -9.69 -10.66
CA LYS A 7 4.78 -8.22 -10.62
C LYS A 7 3.65 -7.62 -9.78
N ILE A 8 4.02 -6.68 -8.91
CA ILE A 8 3.06 -5.86 -8.16
C ILE A 8 3.21 -4.45 -8.72
N THR A 9 2.16 -3.94 -9.34
CA THR A 9 2.12 -2.55 -9.82
C THR A 9 1.26 -1.74 -8.87
N LEU A 10 1.78 -0.61 -8.40
CA LEU A 10 1.04 0.32 -7.55
C LEU A 10 0.66 1.54 -8.37
N ASN A 11 -0.48 2.15 -8.04
CA ASN A 11 -0.86 3.44 -8.63
C ASN A 11 0.11 4.58 -8.27
N ALA A 12 0.83 4.45 -7.16
CA ALA A 12 1.86 5.39 -6.77
C ALA A 12 2.93 4.69 -5.92
N ALA A 13 4.20 5.04 -6.13
CA ALA A 13 5.31 4.65 -5.25
C ALA A 13 5.57 5.70 -4.16
N THR A 14 5.23 6.97 -4.41
CA THR A 14 5.32 8.06 -3.42
C THR A 14 4.08 8.94 -3.53
N LYS A 15 3.49 9.32 -2.39
CA LYS A 15 2.37 10.26 -2.34
C LYS A 15 2.57 11.28 -1.22
N LYS A 16 2.33 12.55 -1.54
CA LYS A 16 2.27 13.65 -0.57
C LYS A 16 0.80 13.90 -0.22
N LEU A 17 0.47 13.86 1.06
CA LEU A 17 -0.89 14.08 1.56
C LEU A 17 -0.86 15.18 2.63
N LYS A 18 -1.92 15.97 2.74
CA LYS A 18 -2.10 16.87 3.89
C LYS A 18 -2.68 16.07 5.06
N LYS A 19 -2.42 16.52 6.29
CA LYS A 19 -3.07 15.95 7.50
C LYS A 19 -4.58 15.78 7.29
N GLY A 20 -5.12 14.63 7.68
CA GLY A 20 -6.55 14.30 7.55
C GLY A 20 -6.99 13.77 6.19
N LYS A 21 -6.18 13.95 5.12
CA LYS A 21 -6.51 13.40 3.79
C LYS A 21 -6.33 11.89 3.76
N THR A 22 -7.12 11.25 2.91
CA THR A 22 -7.03 9.81 2.64
C THR A 22 -6.58 9.56 1.22
N PHE A 23 -5.95 8.41 1.00
CA PHE A 23 -5.50 7.97 -0.31
C PHE A 23 -5.77 6.48 -0.45
N GLN A 24 -6.45 6.10 -1.53
CA GLN A 24 -6.67 4.70 -1.84
C GLN A 24 -5.49 4.16 -2.66
N ILE A 25 -4.76 3.20 -2.10
CA ILE A 25 -3.78 2.47 -2.88
C ILE A 25 -4.51 1.45 -3.76
N ARG A 26 -4.15 1.41 -5.05
CA ARG A 26 -4.63 0.36 -5.96
C ARG A 26 -3.46 -0.51 -6.34
N VAL A 27 -3.58 -1.78 -6.00
CA VAL A 27 -2.62 -2.82 -6.38
C VAL A 27 -3.12 -3.46 -7.67
N LYS A 28 -2.35 -3.32 -8.75
CA LYS A 28 -2.65 -3.94 -10.05
C LYS A 28 -1.71 -5.13 -10.24
N LEU A 29 -2.31 -6.31 -10.33
CA LEU A 29 -1.62 -7.57 -10.60
C LEU A 29 -1.82 -7.96 -12.08
N PRO A 30 -0.88 -8.68 -12.69
CA PRO A 30 -1.03 -9.17 -14.06
C PRO A 30 -2.22 -10.14 -14.18
N LYS A 31 -2.79 -10.25 -15.39
CA LYS A 31 -3.88 -11.19 -15.69
C LYS A 31 -3.48 -12.61 -15.27
N ASN A 32 -4.46 -13.40 -14.83
CA ASN A 32 -4.26 -14.76 -14.31
C ASN A 32 -3.47 -14.88 -13.01
N THR A 33 -3.40 -13.81 -12.20
CA THR A 33 -2.73 -13.84 -10.88
C THR A 33 -3.72 -14.09 -9.75
N ALA A 34 -3.39 -14.99 -8.82
CA ALA A 34 -4.14 -15.12 -7.57
C ALA A 34 -3.96 -13.85 -6.71
N SER A 35 -5.05 -13.15 -6.39
CA SER A 35 -5.01 -11.91 -5.59
C SER A 35 -5.53 -12.09 -4.17
N ASN A 36 -5.78 -13.34 -3.75
CA ASN A 36 -6.68 -13.65 -2.65
C ASN A 36 -6.13 -13.27 -1.26
N LYS A 37 -4.86 -12.86 -1.16
CA LYS A 37 -4.27 -12.36 0.09
C LYS A 37 -3.26 -11.27 -0.19
N ILE A 38 -3.68 -10.02 -0.03
CA ILE A 38 -2.79 -8.85 0.02
C ILE A 38 -2.89 -8.27 1.43
N THR A 39 -1.74 -8.08 2.07
CA THR A 39 -1.66 -7.44 3.38
C THR A 39 -0.96 -6.09 3.28
N TYR A 40 -1.41 -5.14 4.07
CA TYR A 40 -0.87 -3.78 4.14
C TYR A 40 -0.33 -3.54 5.54
N LYS A 41 0.89 -2.99 5.65
CA LYS A 41 1.52 -2.66 6.93
C LYS A 41 2.13 -1.27 6.86
N SER A 42 1.75 -0.38 7.77
CA SER A 42 2.44 0.90 7.96
C SER A 42 3.61 0.74 8.92
N ASN A 43 4.76 1.34 8.60
CA ASN A 43 5.89 1.44 9.53
C ASN A 43 5.67 2.49 10.64
N LYS A 44 4.79 3.48 10.40
CA LYS A 44 4.52 4.60 11.31
C LYS A 44 3.03 4.93 11.32
N LYS A 45 2.26 4.13 12.07
CA LYS A 45 0.81 4.32 12.24
C LYS A 45 0.45 5.70 12.82
N SER A 46 1.34 6.29 13.61
CA SER A 46 1.20 7.66 14.14
C SER A 46 1.23 8.75 13.06
N VAL A 47 1.89 8.49 11.93
CA VAL A 47 2.01 9.41 10.78
C VAL A 47 0.97 9.08 9.72
N ALA A 48 0.86 7.81 9.32
CA ALA A 48 -0.16 7.35 8.40
C ALA A 48 -0.63 5.92 8.74
N THR A 49 -1.94 5.72 8.76
CA THR A 49 -2.56 4.40 8.92
C THR A 49 -2.99 3.84 7.56
N VAL A 50 -3.11 2.52 7.46
CA VAL A 50 -3.63 1.84 6.28
C VAL A 50 -4.64 0.78 6.69
N SER A 51 -5.78 0.74 6.01
CA SER A 51 -6.82 -0.29 6.20
C SER A 51 -6.49 -1.58 5.46
N SER A 52 -7.16 -2.68 5.81
CA SER A 52 -7.11 -3.97 5.09
C SER A 52 -7.48 -3.85 3.61
N GLN A 53 -8.30 -2.85 3.27
CA GLN A 53 -8.68 -2.53 1.89
C GLN A 53 -7.64 -1.64 1.15
N GLY A 54 -6.52 -1.27 1.79
CA GLY A 54 -5.51 -0.39 1.19
C GLY A 54 -5.82 1.11 1.25
N LYS A 55 -6.80 1.52 2.07
CA LYS A 55 -7.11 2.94 2.32
C LYS A 55 -6.12 3.52 3.32
N ILE A 56 -5.29 4.45 2.86
CA ILE A 56 -4.29 5.14 3.66
C ILE A 56 -4.89 6.44 4.22
N LYS A 57 -4.71 6.72 5.51
CA LYS A 57 -5.13 7.98 6.14
C LYS A 57 -3.91 8.70 6.71
N ALA A 58 -3.76 9.97 6.36
CA ALA A 58 -2.72 10.84 6.91
C ALA A 58 -3.16 11.36 8.29
N VAL A 59 -2.40 11.03 9.33
CA VAL A 59 -2.74 11.34 10.73
C VAL A 59 -1.91 12.50 11.26
N LYS A 60 -0.59 12.47 11.07
CA LYS A 60 0.35 13.47 11.58
C LYS A 60 1.41 13.78 10.53
N LYS A 61 1.89 15.03 10.52
CA LYS A 61 3.01 15.46 9.67
C LYS A 61 4.23 14.55 9.88
N GLY A 62 4.88 14.17 8.78
CA GLY A 62 6.00 13.25 8.79
C GLY A 62 6.00 12.31 7.59
N THR A 63 6.93 11.36 7.56
CA THR A 63 7.02 10.36 6.48
C THR A 63 6.74 8.97 7.01
N ALA A 64 5.74 8.29 6.42
CA ALA A 64 5.41 6.90 6.65
C ALA A 64 5.70 6.07 5.39
N ILE A 65 5.99 4.80 5.57
CA ILE A 65 6.19 3.81 4.52
C ILE A 65 5.15 2.73 4.73
N ILE A 66 4.29 2.53 3.74
CA ILE A 66 3.35 1.42 3.72
C ILE A 66 3.97 0.29 2.89
N THR A 67 4.10 -0.88 3.48
CA THR A 67 4.54 -2.10 2.84
C THR A 67 3.30 -2.94 2.47
N ILE A 68 3.19 -3.27 1.20
CA ILE A 68 2.20 -4.17 0.63
C ILE A 68 2.87 -5.52 0.45
N ARG A 69 2.26 -6.59 0.94
CA ARG A 69 2.77 -7.95 0.78
C ARG A 69 1.69 -8.85 0.20
N THR A 70 2.04 -9.61 -0.82
CA THR A 70 1.16 -10.63 -1.42
C THR A 70 1.37 -11.99 -0.75
N PHE A 71 0.42 -12.91 -0.95
CA PHE A 71 0.49 -14.26 -0.39
C PHE A 71 1.78 -15.02 -0.74
N ASN A 72 2.36 -14.77 -1.92
CA ASN A 72 3.61 -15.38 -2.39
C ASN A 72 4.87 -14.64 -1.89
N LYS A 73 4.78 -13.92 -0.78
CA LYS A 73 5.89 -13.18 -0.14
C LYS A 73 6.49 -12.03 -0.96
N LYS A 74 5.95 -11.68 -2.14
CA LYS A 74 6.37 -10.47 -2.86
C LYS A 74 5.94 -9.24 -2.08
N THR A 75 6.80 -8.22 -2.07
CA THR A 75 6.55 -6.97 -1.36
C THR A 75 6.67 -5.78 -2.29
N ALA A 76 5.86 -4.76 -2.04
CA ALA A 76 5.96 -3.45 -2.66
C ALA A 76 5.88 -2.40 -1.55
N LYS A 77 6.51 -1.24 -1.74
CA LYS A 77 6.54 -0.17 -0.74
C LYS A 77 6.02 1.11 -1.37
N ILE A 78 5.24 1.87 -0.61
CA ILE A 78 4.82 3.23 -0.96
C ILE A 78 5.25 4.19 0.14
N LYS A 79 5.88 5.30 -0.24
CA LYS A 79 6.27 6.38 0.67
C LYS A 79 5.14 7.41 0.76
N ILE A 80 4.61 7.62 1.96
CA ILE A 80 3.58 8.60 2.25
C ILE A 80 4.22 9.74 3.03
N VAL A 81 4.25 10.92 2.43
CA VAL A 81 4.75 12.14 3.08
C VAL A 81 3.55 12.97 3.48
N VAL A 82 3.32 13.10 4.77
CA VAL A 82 2.30 13.96 5.33
C VAL A 82 2.90 15.35 5.54
N LYS A 83 2.34 16.33 4.83
CA LYS A 83 2.67 17.75 5.00
C LYS A 83 1.71 18.42 5.97
#